data_AF-A0AAU7M0L6-F1
#
_entry.id   AF-A0AAU7M0L6-F1
#
_cell.length_a   1.000
_cell.length_b   1.000
_cell.length_c   1.000
_cell.angle_alpha   90.00
_cell.angle_beta   90.00
_cell.angle_gamma   90.00
#
_symmetry.space_group_name_H-M   'P 1'
#
loop_
_entity.id
_entity.type
_entity.pdbx_description
1 polymer ?
#
loop_
_entity_poly.entity_id
_entity_poly.type
_entity_poly.pdbx_seq_one_letter_code
_entity_poly.pdbx_strand_id
1 'polypeptide(L)' 'MTVDDLTVTVPCCEAAVALHTLWFDRPSGFARFEIAVANPVRAEHEFTADEIRAVEAILGHPLRQIVAHI' A
#
# COMPACT_ATOMS: atom_id res chain seq x y z
N MET A 1 0.54 -4.87 18.64
CA MET A 1 0.01 -3.50 18.65
C MET A 1 -1.31 -3.55 17.91
N THR A 2 -2.41 -3.67 18.64
CA THR A 2 -3.75 -3.74 18.04
C THR A 2 -4.17 -2.32 17.69
N VAL A 3 -4.49 -2.09 16.42
CA VAL A 3 -5.01 -0.80 15.95
C VAL A 3 -6.52 -0.85 16.13
N ASP A 4 -6.97 -0.78 17.37
CA ASP A 4 -8.38 -0.99 17.72
C ASP A 4 -9.25 0.23 17.38
N ASP A 5 -8.64 1.41 17.20
CA ASP A 5 -9.34 2.64 16.82
C ASP A 5 -8.72 3.25 15.56
N LEU A 6 -9.54 3.37 14.52
CA LEU A 6 -9.22 3.98 13.23
C LEU A 6 -10.12 5.19 12.96
N THR A 7 -10.50 5.93 13.99
CA THR A 7 -11.32 7.13 13.86
C THR A 7 -10.48 8.32 13.39
N VAL A 8 -10.94 8.99 12.33
CA VAL A 8 -10.30 10.20 11.77
C VAL A 8 -11.31 11.33 11.59
N THR A 9 -10.86 12.57 11.75
CA THR A 9 -11.66 13.76 11.41
C THR A 9 -11.45 14.12 9.95
N VAL A 10 -12.50 14.09 9.14
CA VAL A 10 -12.38 14.42 7.70
C VAL A 10 -12.37 15.95 7.49
N PRO A 11 -11.52 16.49 6.61
CA PRO A 11 -11.36 17.93 6.44
C PRO A 11 -12.50 18.60 5.65
N CYS A 12 -13.37 17.82 5.01
CA CYS A 12 -14.47 18.36 4.21
C CYS A 12 -15.66 18.85 5.04
N CYS A 13 -15.90 18.25 6.21
CA CYS A 13 -17.06 18.55 7.05
C CYS A 13 -16.79 18.40 8.56
N GLU A 14 -15.53 18.18 8.95
CA GLU A 14 -15.10 17.97 10.35
C GLU A 14 -15.77 16.78 11.05
N ALA A 15 -16.40 15.88 10.30
CA ALA A 15 -17.02 14.69 10.86
C ALA A 15 -15.96 13.70 11.35
N ALA A 16 -16.20 13.13 12.53
CA ALA A 16 -15.44 11.97 13.01
C ALA A 16 -15.95 10.71 12.31
N VAL A 17 -15.04 10.01 11.62
CA VAL A 17 -15.34 8.84 10.80
C VAL A 17 -14.47 7.68 11.26
N ALA A 18 -15.11 6.60 11.70
CA ALA A 18 -14.43 5.34 11.97
C ALA A 18 -14.09 4.64 10.64
N LEU A 19 -12.82 4.63 10.22
CA LEU A 19 -12.44 4.09 8.92
C LEU A 19 -12.79 2.61 8.76
N HIS A 20 -12.83 1.85 9.86
CA HIS A 20 -13.20 0.44 9.86
C HIS A 20 -14.70 0.18 9.65
N THR A 21 -15.55 1.21 9.72
CA THR A 21 -17.00 1.09 9.47
C THR A 21 -17.40 1.64 8.11
N LEU A 22 -16.44 2.14 7.32
CA LEU A 22 -16.71 2.63 5.97
C LEU A 22 -17.20 1.50 5.08
N TRP A 23 -18.48 1.58 4.72
CA TRP A 23 -19.08 0.72 3.73
C TRP A 23 -18.79 1.27 2.34
N PHE A 24 -17.86 0.64 1.63
CA PHE A 24 -17.60 0.95 0.23
C PHE A 24 -18.69 0.32 -0.63
N ASP A 25 -19.76 1.07 -0.91
CA ASP A 25 -20.65 0.74 -2.01
C ASP A 25 -19.83 0.91 -3.29
N ARG A 26 -19.46 -0.17 -3.96
CA ARG A 26 -18.56 -0.11 -5.14
C ARG A 26 -19.11 0.92 -6.15
N PRO A 27 -18.39 2.00 -6.50
CA PRO A 27 -18.32 2.36 -7.89
C PRO A 27 -17.15 1.61 -8.53
N SER A 28 -17.19 1.47 -9.86
CA SER A 28 -16.07 1.02 -10.70
C SER A 28 -14.74 1.49 -10.13
N GLY A 29 -13.85 0.54 -9.85
CA GLY A 29 -12.60 0.78 -9.13
C GLY A 29 -11.85 2.01 -9.64
N PHE A 30 -11.19 2.72 -8.73
CA PHE A 30 -10.16 3.68 -9.11
C PHE A 30 -9.29 3.02 -10.18
N ALA A 31 -9.29 3.55 -11.40
CA ALA A 31 -8.52 3.00 -12.50
C ALA A 31 -7.04 3.12 -12.10
N ARG A 32 -6.49 2.04 -11.55
CA ARG A 32 -5.08 1.95 -11.21
C ARG A 32 -4.35 1.55 -12.48
N PHE A 33 -3.70 2.51 -13.10
CA PHE A 33 -2.74 2.25 -14.16
C PHE A 33 -1.40 1.89 -13.51
N GLU A 34 -1.02 0.62 -13.59
CA GLU A 34 0.22 0.09 -13.05
C GLU A 34 1.02 -0.58 -14.17
N ILE A 35 2.34 -0.38 -14.15
CA ILE A 35 3.29 -1.23 -14.87
C ILE A 35 3.95 -2.11 -13.82
N ALA A 36 3.58 -3.39 -13.80
CA ALA A 36 4.11 -4.37 -12.87
C ALA A 36 5.07 -5.33 -13.59
N VAL A 37 6.13 -5.71 -12.90
CA VAL A 37 7.06 -6.76 -13.34
C VAL A 37 7.02 -7.85 -12.28
N ALA A 38 6.70 -9.08 -12.69
CA ALA A 38 6.72 -10.25 -11.83
C ALA A 38 7.93 -11.13 -12.16
N ASN A 39 8.63 -11.62 -11.13
CA ASN A 39 9.71 -12.58 -11.28
C ASN A 39 9.26 -13.96 -10.73
N PRO A 40 8.70 -14.86 -11.56
CA PRO A 40 8.07 -16.10 -11.11
C PRO A 40 9.07 -17.15 -10.59
N VAL A 41 10.38 -16.97 -10.83
CA VAL A 41 11.41 -17.91 -10.37
C VAL A 41 12.00 -17.52 -9.01
N ARG A 42 11.60 -16.38 -8.46
CA ARG A 42 12.05 -15.95 -7.13
C ARG A 42 11.36 -16.80 -6.07
N ALA A 43 12.15 -17.45 -5.23
CA ALA A 43 11.63 -18.32 -4.16
C ALA A 43 11.02 -17.53 -3.00
N GLU A 44 11.58 -16.36 -2.70
CA GLU A 44 11.10 -15.51 -1.62
C GLU A 44 10.17 -14.41 -2.14
N HIS A 45 9.21 -14.00 -1.31
CA HIS A 45 8.25 -12.95 -1.64
C HIS A 45 8.78 -11.54 -1.31
N GLU A 46 9.70 -11.41 -0.35
CA GLU A 46 10.22 -10.12 0.14
C GLU A 46 11.60 -9.82 -0.42
N PHE A 47 11.86 -8.59 -0.85
CA PHE A 47 13.22 -8.15 -1.14
C PHE A 47 14.02 -7.98 0.16
N THR A 48 15.26 -8.42 0.11
CA THR A 48 16.27 -8.12 1.13
C THR A 48 16.63 -6.64 1.12
N ALA A 49 17.25 -6.16 2.21
CA ALA A 49 17.66 -4.77 2.31
C ALA A 49 18.69 -4.36 1.23
N ASP A 50 19.56 -5.28 0.80
CA ASP A 50 20.52 -5.04 -0.29
C ASP A 50 19.82 -4.91 -1.65
N GLU A 51 18.83 -5.76 -1.93
CA GLU A 51 18.05 -5.67 -3.16
C GLU A 51 17.24 -4.37 -3.21
N ILE A 52 16.60 -3.96 -2.11
CA ILE A 52 15.91 -2.66 -2.05
C ILE A 52 16.88 -1.52 -2.34
N ARG A 53 18.07 -1.49 -1.71
CA ARG A 53 19.09 -0.47 -1.97
C ARG A 53 19.53 -0.43 -3.44
N ALA A 54 19.67 -1.59 -4.08
CA ALA A 54 20.03 -1.65 -5.49
C ALA A 54 18.96 -1.02 -6.38
N VAL A 55 17.68 -1.26 -6.10
CA VAL A 55 16.56 -0.64 -6.82
C VAL A 55 16.46 0.86 -6.53
N GLU A 56 16.62 1.27 -5.27
CA GLU A 56 16.67 2.68 -4.88
C GLU A 56 17.75 3.45 -5.64
N ALA A 57 18.93 2.86 -5.81
CA ALA A 57 20.04 3.47 -6.56
C ALA A 57 19.71 3.64 -8.05
N ILE A 58 18.98 2.69 -8.66
CA ILE A 58 18.54 2.78 -10.06
C ILE A 58 17.44 3.85 -10.22
N LEU A 59 16.51 3.93 -9.27
CA LEU A 59 15.38 4.85 -9.33
C LEU A 59 15.72 6.27 -8.82
N GLY A 60 16.78 6.42 -8.04
CA GLY A 60 17.22 7.68 -7.47
C GLY A 60 16.41 8.17 -6.26
N HIS A 61 15.57 7.31 -5.67
CA HIS A 61 14.67 7.66 -4.56
C HIS A 61 14.55 6.54 -3.53
N PRO A 62 14.31 6.85 -2.24
CA PRO A 62 14.04 5.85 -1.22
C PRO A 62 12.76 5.07 -1.52
N LEU A 63 12.77 3.77 -1.24
CA LEU A 63 11.67 2.85 -1.47
C LEU A 63 11.18 2.25 -0.16
N ARG A 64 9.86 2.01 -0.10
CA ARG A 64 9.23 1.24 0.96
C ARG A 64 8.58 0.01 0.34
N GLN A 65 9.04 -1.17 0.72
CA GLN A 65 8.41 -2.42 0.33
C GLN A 65 7.03 -2.55 1.00
N ILE A 66 6.03 -2.94 0.20
CA ILE A 66 4.71 -3.32 0.69
C ILE A 66 4.47 -4.78 0.30
N VAL A 67 4.28 -5.63 1.30
CA VAL A 67 3.92 -7.04 1.11
C VAL A 67 2.39 -7.12 1.17
N ALA A 68 1.78 -7.57 0.08
CA ALA A 68 0.33 -7.74 -0.02
C ALA A 68 0.01 -9.18 -0.43
N HIS A 69 -0.92 -9.81 0.30
CA HIS A 69 -1.57 -11.04 -0.13
C HIS A 69 -2.86 -10.64 -0.86
N ILE A 70 -2.97 -11.01 -2.14
CA ILE A 70 -4.13 -10.72 -2.98
C ILE A 70 -5.15 -11.86 -2.85
#